data_AF-A0A2V8WYW3-F1
#
_entry.id   AF-A0A2V8WYW3-F1
#
_cell.length_a   1.000
_cell.length_b   1.000
_cell.length_c   1.000
_cell.angle_alpha   90.00
_cell.angle_beta   90.00
_cell.angle_gamma   90.00
#
_symmetry.space_group_name_H-M   'P 1'
#
loop_
_entity.id
_entity.type
_entity.pdbx_description
1 polymer ?
#
loop_
_entity_poly.entity_id
_entity_poly.type
_entity_poly.pdbx_seq_one_letter_code
_entity_poly.pdbx_strand_id
1 'polypeptide(L)'
;MAPESSAIEQAIARALRDNLERIQRSSEELHHSVNDVVAACGSNKPTNALPSLLRAQTSAAALAASLEVLSRFITVSMQSGQRSPFEAQITELVGKVAAQPPAAPQRPLPPQPVPMASKVHSEPEAEEPVETEFELHPEPGPLPPMEPTAAAIAGETELDGDFNVSRLSPEEQELHRRANRVAKVSMQDIKMLRPEQVRLGREKKDLCIRLKDDIEKAHREYDRRFKPIMDHPVDYFYRWMVEILADGDAHALGDYPYATPARHH
;
A
#
# COMPACT_ATOMS: atom_id res chain seq x y z
N MET A 1 -8.86 -44.67 23.74
CA MET A 1 -8.68 -43.27 23.27
C MET A 1 -8.82 -43.28 21.76
N ALA A 2 -9.98 -42.86 21.22
CA ALA A 2 -10.25 -42.82 19.77
C ALA A 2 -11.45 -41.96 19.29
N PRO A 3 -12.44 -41.53 20.11
CA PRO A 3 -13.61 -40.84 19.54
C PRO A 3 -13.36 -39.37 19.17
N GLU A 4 -12.43 -38.69 19.85
CA GLU A 4 -12.24 -37.24 19.68
C GLU A 4 -11.54 -36.85 18.37
N SER A 5 -10.56 -37.64 17.91
CA SER A 5 -9.87 -37.38 16.62
C SER A 5 -10.85 -37.46 15.44
N SER A 6 -11.76 -38.45 15.47
CA SER A 6 -12.77 -38.63 14.41
C SER A 6 -13.82 -37.50 14.42
N ALA A 7 -14.19 -36.99 15.60
CA ALA A 7 -15.11 -35.85 15.71
C ALA A 7 -14.49 -34.55 15.14
N ILE A 8 -13.19 -34.33 15.37
CA ILE A 8 -12.46 -33.18 14.82
C ILE A 8 -12.37 -33.28 13.30
N GLU A 9 -12.02 -34.46 12.75
CA GLU A 9 -11.97 -34.68 11.31
C GLU A 9 -13.33 -34.47 10.63
N GLN A 10 -14.41 -34.95 11.25
CA GLN A 10 -15.78 -34.73 10.75
C GLN A 10 -16.17 -33.24 10.79
N ALA A 11 -15.76 -32.51 11.83
CA ALA A 11 -15.99 -31.07 11.92
C ALA A 11 -15.22 -30.28 10.85
N ILE A 12 -13.96 -30.64 10.60
CA ILE A 12 -13.13 -30.06 9.53
C ILE A 12 -13.75 -30.34 8.17
N ALA A 13 -14.16 -31.59 7.90
CA ALA A 13 -14.77 -31.97 6.63
C ALA A 13 -16.09 -31.22 6.37
N ARG A 14 -16.90 -31.01 7.42
CA ARG A 14 -18.13 -30.22 7.34
C ARG A 14 -17.82 -28.75 7.06
N ALA A 15 -16.89 -28.16 7.81
CA ALA A 15 -16.48 -26.77 7.62
C ALA A 15 -15.91 -26.53 6.21
N LEU A 16 -15.13 -27.48 5.68
CA LEU A 16 -14.59 -27.40 4.32
C LEU A 16 -15.72 -27.42 3.28
N ARG A 17 -16.69 -28.32 3.42
CA ARG A 17 -17.85 -28.40 2.50
C ARG A 17 -18.66 -27.11 2.49
N ASP A 18 -18.99 -26.58 3.67
CA ASP A 18 -19.78 -25.35 3.79
C ASP A 18 -19.05 -24.15 3.17
N ASN A 19 -17.72 -24.06 3.34
CA ASN A 19 -16.90 -23.02 2.70
C ASN A 19 -16.81 -23.19 1.18
N LEU A 20 -16.66 -24.42 0.67
CA LEU A 20 -16.63 -24.69 -0.77
C LEU A 20 -17.97 -24.35 -1.43
N GLU A 21 -19.10 -24.68 -0.81
CA GLU A 21 -20.44 -24.28 -1.29
C GLU A 21 -20.61 -22.75 -1.33
N ARG A 22 -20.02 -22.03 -0.36
CA ARG A 22 -20.03 -20.56 -0.34
C ARG A 22 -19.15 -19.97 -1.44
N ILE A 23 -17.97 -20.53 -1.66
CA ILE A 23 -17.04 -20.12 -2.72
C ILE A 23 -17.67 -20.37 -4.09
N GLN A 24 -18.33 -21.51 -4.29
CA GLN A 24 -19.03 -21.82 -5.54
C GLN A 24 -20.10 -20.76 -5.85
N ARG A 25 -20.99 -20.45 -4.90
CA ARG A 25 -22.02 -19.41 -5.07
C ARG A 25 -21.43 -18.04 -5.40
N SER A 26 -20.34 -17.67 -4.72
CA SER A 26 -19.65 -16.39 -4.95
C SER A 26 -19.00 -16.33 -6.34
N SER A 27 -18.49 -17.47 -6.82
CA SER A 27 -17.96 -17.60 -8.18
C SER A 27 -19.06 -17.47 -9.24
N GLU A 28 -20.23 -18.09 -9.03
CA GLU A 28 -21.38 -17.96 -9.93
C GLU A 28 -21.89 -16.51 -9.99
N GLU A 29 -21.93 -15.81 -8.85
CA GLU A 29 -22.29 -14.39 -8.77
C GLU A 29 -21.28 -13.48 -9.49
N LEU A 30 -19.99 -13.78 -9.39
CA LEU A 30 -18.95 -13.09 -10.14
C LEU A 30 -19.12 -13.29 -11.65
N HIS A 31 -19.34 -14.53 -12.10
CA HIS A 31 -19.57 -14.83 -13.51
C HIS A 31 -20.79 -14.06 -14.05
N HIS A 32 -21.89 -14.03 -13.28
CA HIS A 32 -23.08 -13.26 -13.65
C HIS A 32 -22.77 -11.76 -13.76
N SER A 33 -22.05 -11.20 -12.79
CA SER A 33 -21.67 -9.78 -12.78
C SER A 33 -20.73 -9.41 -13.94
N VAL A 34 -19.83 -10.30 -14.32
CA VAL A 34 -18.96 -10.10 -15.50
C VAL A 34 -19.78 -10.13 -16.79
N ASN A 35 -20.74 -11.04 -16.91
CA ASN A 35 -21.65 -11.06 -18.05
C ASN A 35 -22.47 -9.76 -18.15
N ASP A 36 -22.95 -9.22 -17.02
CA ASP A 36 -23.62 -7.92 -16.97
C ASP A 36 -22.70 -6.78 -17.46
N VAL A 37 -21.42 -6.80 -17.08
CA VAL A 37 -20.43 -5.82 -17.56
C VAL A 37 -20.26 -5.93 -19.08
N VAL A 38 -20.07 -7.14 -19.60
CA VAL A 38 -19.92 -7.39 -21.04
C VAL A 38 -21.15 -6.89 -21.81
N ALA A 39 -22.35 -7.15 -21.29
CA ALA A 39 -23.60 -6.65 -21.87
C ALA A 39 -23.68 -5.12 -21.82
N ALA A 40 -23.28 -4.49 -20.71
CA ALA A 40 -23.28 -3.04 -20.54
C ALA A 40 -22.26 -2.33 -21.45
N CYS A 41 -21.11 -2.97 -21.73
CA CYS A 41 -20.12 -2.48 -22.69
C CYS A 41 -20.63 -2.47 -24.14
N GLY A 42 -21.72 -3.18 -24.45
CA GLY A 42 -22.41 -3.07 -25.74
C GLY A 42 -23.20 -1.77 -25.93
N SER A 43 -23.33 -0.94 -24.88
CA SER A 43 -24.02 0.35 -24.93
C SER A 43 -23.07 1.49 -25.30
N ASN A 44 -23.50 2.42 -26.15
CA ASN A 44 -22.75 3.65 -26.49
C ASN A 44 -22.59 4.64 -25.31
N LYS A 45 -23.09 4.30 -24.11
CA LYS A 45 -23.00 5.13 -22.91
C LYS A 45 -22.16 4.43 -21.84
N PRO A 46 -20.90 4.86 -21.61
CA PRO A 46 -19.99 4.20 -20.67
C PRO A 46 -20.46 4.28 -19.21
N THR A 47 -21.31 5.27 -18.88
CA THR A 47 -21.90 5.43 -17.54
C THR A 47 -22.77 4.25 -17.13
N ASN A 48 -23.31 3.49 -18.09
CA ASN A 48 -24.16 2.33 -17.81
C ASN A 48 -23.36 1.10 -17.34
N ALA A 49 -22.05 1.04 -17.62
CA ALA A 49 -21.20 -0.07 -17.22
C ALA A 49 -20.65 0.08 -15.79
N LEU A 50 -20.70 1.28 -15.21
CA LEU A 50 -20.15 1.54 -13.87
C LEU A 50 -20.81 0.68 -12.78
N PRO A 51 -22.15 0.54 -12.69
CA PRO A 51 -22.77 -0.28 -11.65
C PRO A 51 -22.41 -1.77 -11.77
N SER A 52 -22.38 -2.32 -12.99
CA SER A 52 -21.98 -3.70 -13.23
C SER A 52 -20.51 -3.94 -12.91
N LEU A 53 -19.63 -2.96 -13.20
CA LEU A 53 -18.21 -3.03 -12.86
C LEU A 53 -17.98 -3.04 -11.35
N LEU A 54 -18.67 -2.17 -10.61
CA LEU A 54 -18.59 -2.14 -9.14
C LEU A 54 -19.12 -3.43 -8.52
N ARG A 55 -20.20 -4.00 -9.07
CA ARG A 55 -20.71 -5.31 -8.64
C ARG A 55 -19.68 -6.41 -8.88
N ALA A 56 -19.13 -6.50 -10.10
CA ALA A 56 -18.11 -7.49 -10.44
C ALA A 56 -16.86 -7.37 -9.54
N GLN A 57 -16.40 -6.15 -9.27
CA GLN A 57 -15.29 -5.89 -8.36
C GLN A 57 -15.59 -6.37 -6.93
N THR A 58 -16.79 -6.10 -6.43
CA THR A 58 -17.19 -6.49 -5.07
C THR A 58 -17.28 -8.02 -4.95
N SER A 59 -17.89 -8.69 -5.93
CA SER A 59 -17.96 -10.16 -5.98
C SER A 59 -16.56 -10.79 -6.09
N ALA A 60 -15.66 -10.19 -6.88
CA ALA A 60 -14.28 -10.65 -7.01
C ALA A 60 -13.50 -10.51 -5.69
N ALA A 61 -13.63 -9.36 -5.01
CA ALA A 61 -13.00 -9.14 -3.71
C ALA A 61 -13.52 -10.11 -2.63
N ALA A 62 -14.83 -10.37 -2.61
CA ALA A 62 -15.44 -11.33 -1.68
C ALA A 62 -14.97 -12.76 -1.92
N LEU A 63 -14.83 -13.17 -3.19
CA LEU A 63 -14.29 -14.48 -3.57
C LEU A 63 -12.83 -14.62 -3.15
N ALA A 64 -12.00 -13.60 -3.41
CA ALA A 64 -10.59 -13.59 -3.02
C ALA A 64 -10.41 -13.72 -1.50
N ALA A 65 -11.17 -12.95 -0.72
CA ALA A 65 -11.15 -13.04 0.74
C ALA A 65 -11.58 -14.43 1.24
N SER A 66 -12.59 -15.04 0.59
CA SER A 66 -13.06 -16.39 0.95
C SER A 66 -12.00 -17.46 0.69
N LEU A 67 -11.26 -17.36 -0.43
CA LEU A 67 -10.14 -18.25 -0.74
C LEU A 67 -8.97 -18.08 0.24
N GLU A 68 -8.68 -16.85 0.66
CA GLU A 68 -7.63 -16.59 1.65
C GLU A 68 -7.97 -17.19 3.02
N VAL A 69 -9.21 -17.03 3.48
CA VAL A 69 -9.70 -17.65 4.73
C VAL A 69 -9.65 -19.17 4.64
N LEU A 70 -10.07 -19.76 3.52
CA LEU A 70 -10.00 -21.20 3.31
C LEU A 70 -8.56 -21.71 3.33
N SER A 71 -7.63 -21.01 2.67
CA SER A 71 -6.21 -21.35 2.66
C SER A 71 -5.64 -21.36 4.08
N ARG A 72 -5.87 -20.28 4.84
CA ARG A 72 -5.45 -20.20 6.25
C ARG A 72 -6.06 -21.31 7.11
N PHE A 73 -7.35 -21.61 6.90
CA PHE A 73 -8.03 -22.68 7.62
C PHE A 73 -7.41 -24.05 7.32
N ILE A 74 -7.08 -24.35 6.05
CA ILE A 74 -6.41 -25.59 5.66
C ILE A 74 -5.02 -25.66 6.28
N THR A 75 -4.24 -24.58 6.23
CA THR A 75 -2.91 -24.52 6.85
C THR A 75 -2.96 -24.82 8.35
N VAL A 76 -3.89 -24.19 9.08
CA VAL A 76 -4.08 -24.45 10.52
C VAL A 76 -4.57 -25.88 10.78
N SER A 77 -5.45 -26.41 9.93
CA SER A 77 -5.97 -27.77 10.05
C SER A 77 -4.92 -28.84 9.77
N MET A 78 -3.92 -28.57 8.95
CA MET A 78 -2.79 -29.48 8.73
C MET A 78 -1.75 -29.44 9.85
N GLN A 79 -1.56 -28.28 10.49
CA GLN A 79 -0.63 -28.11 11.60
C GLN A 79 -1.12 -28.77 12.90
N SER A 80 -2.44 -28.86 13.11
CA SER A 80 -3.01 -29.51 14.28
C SER A 80 -2.66 -31.00 14.38
N GLY A 81 -2.46 -31.69 13.25
CA GLY A 81 -2.01 -33.08 13.19
C GLY A 81 -0.51 -33.28 13.48
N GLN A 82 0.30 -32.21 13.46
CA GLN A 82 1.75 -32.26 13.69
C GLN A 82 2.19 -31.71 15.06
N ARG A 83 1.26 -31.45 15.99
CA ARG A 83 1.66 -31.08 17.36
C ARG A 83 2.53 -32.17 17.97
N SER A 84 3.83 -31.89 18.06
CA SER A 84 4.81 -32.69 18.77
C SER A 84 4.34 -32.95 20.20
N PRO A 85 4.62 -34.13 20.79
CA PRO A 85 4.26 -34.45 22.18
C PRO A 85 4.77 -33.41 23.20
N PHE A 86 5.75 -32.59 22.81
CA PHE A 86 6.29 -31.50 23.60
C PHE A 86 5.32 -30.31 23.77
N GLU A 87 4.52 -29.95 22.75
CA GLU A 87 3.52 -28.87 22.85
C GLU A 87 2.34 -29.25 23.75
N ALA A 88 1.94 -30.53 23.73
CA ALA A 88 0.93 -31.06 24.65
C ALA A 88 1.41 -30.96 26.10
N GLN A 89 2.70 -31.25 26.34
CA GLN A 89 3.32 -31.13 27.66
C GLN A 89 3.43 -29.68 28.14
N ILE A 90 3.77 -28.73 27.25
CA ILE A 90 3.80 -27.29 27.59
C ILE A 90 2.39 -26.78 27.90
N THR A 91 1.38 -27.18 27.13
CA THR A 91 -0.01 -26.74 27.37
C THR A 91 -0.56 -27.32 28.67
N GLU A 92 -0.21 -28.56 29.02
CA GLU A 92 -0.55 -29.16 30.32
C GLU A 92 0.18 -28.48 31.48
N LEU A 93 1.44 -28.10 31.29
CA LEU A 93 2.24 -27.39 32.31
C LEU A 93 1.74 -25.96 32.53
N VAL A 94 1.35 -25.26 31.46
CA VAL A 94 0.72 -23.92 31.52
C VAL A 94 -0.66 -24.00 32.16
N GLY A 95 -1.44 -25.05 31.89
CA GLY A 95 -2.73 -25.30 32.54
C GLY A 95 -2.60 -25.57 34.06
N LYS A 96 -1.49 -26.16 34.50
CA LYS A 96 -1.18 -26.38 35.93
C LYS A 96 -0.59 -25.15 36.64
N VAL A 97 -0.18 -24.12 35.91
CA VAL A 97 0.42 -22.86 36.42
C VAL A 97 -0.55 -21.67 36.29
N ALA A 98 -1.86 -21.90 36.12
CA ALA A 98 -2.87 -20.86 36.32
C ALA A 98 -3.14 -20.67 37.82
N ALA A 99 -2.17 -20.11 38.53
CA ALA A 99 -2.37 -19.58 39.87
C ALA A 99 -3.22 -18.30 39.81
N GLN A 100 -4.37 -18.34 40.47
CA GLN A 100 -5.23 -17.27 40.99
C GLN A 100 -5.56 -16.05 40.10
N PRO A 101 -6.86 -15.72 39.93
CA PRO A 101 -7.26 -14.47 39.29
C PRO A 101 -6.72 -13.26 40.09
N PRO A 102 -6.13 -12.25 39.43
CA PRO A 102 -5.67 -11.06 40.12
C PRO A 102 -6.86 -10.28 40.68
N ALA A 103 -6.71 -9.79 41.92
CA ALA A 103 -7.72 -8.98 42.60
C ALA A 103 -8.10 -7.76 41.74
N ALA A 104 -9.41 -7.50 41.64
CA ALA A 104 -9.96 -6.37 40.91
C ALA A 104 -9.37 -5.03 41.40
N PRO A 105 -9.04 -4.08 40.51
CA PRO A 105 -8.58 -2.75 40.91
C PRO A 105 -9.71 -2.04 41.67
N GLN A 106 -9.48 -1.68 42.94
CA GLN A 106 -10.40 -0.85 43.69
C GLN A 106 -10.37 0.57 43.10
N ARG A 107 -11.50 0.98 42.51
CA ARG A 107 -11.72 2.34 42.02
C ARG A 107 -11.75 3.31 43.21
N PRO A 108 -10.91 4.37 43.24
CA PRO A 108 -11.03 5.42 44.25
C PRO A 108 -12.39 6.12 44.14
N LEU A 109 -13.06 6.36 45.28
CA LEU A 109 -14.30 7.14 45.30
C LEU A 109 -14.03 8.59 44.87
N PRO A 110 -14.95 9.20 44.10
CA PRO A 110 -14.84 10.61 43.73
C PRO A 110 -15.02 11.51 44.97
N PRO A 111 -14.22 12.59 45.11
CA PRO A 111 -14.40 13.56 46.19
C PRO A 111 -15.66 14.40 45.96
N GLN A 112 -16.41 14.64 47.03
CA GLN A 112 -17.59 15.52 47.00
C GLN A 112 -17.15 16.99 46.84
N PRO A 113 -17.85 17.79 46.02
CA PRO A 113 -17.52 19.19 45.82
C PRO A 113 -18.01 20.06 46.98
N VAL A 114 -17.11 20.85 47.56
CA VAL A 114 -17.45 21.98 48.43
C VAL A 114 -17.40 23.30 47.64
N PRO A 115 -18.33 24.24 47.88
CA PRO A 115 -18.49 25.45 47.07
C PRO A 115 -17.51 26.57 47.44
N MET A 116 -17.44 27.53 46.51
CA MET A 116 -16.42 28.58 46.30
C MET A 116 -16.16 29.54 47.47
N ALA A 117 -14.92 30.02 47.57
CA ALA A 117 -14.63 31.38 48.05
C ALA A 117 -13.27 31.85 47.50
N SER A 118 -13.25 33.11 47.08
CA SER A 118 -12.19 33.82 46.37
C SER A 118 -10.82 33.82 47.04
N LYS A 119 -9.74 33.74 46.25
CA LYS A 119 -8.63 34.69 46.36
C LYS A 119 -7.75 34.69 45.11
N VAL A 120 -7.23 35.89 44.90
CA VAL A 120 -6.59 36.47 43.71
C VAL A 120 -5.06 36.34 43.82
N HIS A 121 -4.38 36.45 42.67
CA HIS A 121 -2.94 36.76 42.47
C HIS A 121 -1.96 35.57 42.67
N SER A 122 -0.91 35.32 41.87
CA SER A 122 -0.26 36.06 40.77
C SER A 122 0.58 35.07 39.91
N GLU A 123 0.81 35.39 38.64
CA GLU A 123 2.00 35.05 37.83
C GLU A 123 3.24 35.80 38.40
N PRO A 124 4.54 35.51 38.08
CA PRO A 124 5.03 34.77 36.91
C PRO A 124 6.32 33.92 37.11
N GLU A 125 6.82 33.41 35.97
CA GLU A 125 8.25 33.31 35.58
C GLU A 125 9.03 32.02 35.92
N ALA A 126 9.38 31.28 34.86
CA ALA A 126 10.65 30.53 34.66
C ALA A 126 10.55 29.83 33.27
N GLU A 127 11.21 30.40 32.26
CA GLU A 127 12.48 29.91 31.68
C GLU A 127 12.31 28.66 30.78
N GLU A 128 12.49 28.88 29.47
CA GLU A 128 12.85 27.86 28.49
C GLU A 128 14.14 27.15 28.89
N PRO A 129 14.30 25.88 28.48
CA PRO A 129 15.36 25.66 27.50
C PRO A 129 14.93 24.77 26.33
N VAL A 130 15.47 25.17 25.18
CA VAL A 130 15.56 24.41 23.94
C VAL A 130 16.54 23.25 24.14
N GLU A 131 16.08 22.02 23.94
CA GLU A 131 16.96 20.89 23.63
C GLU A 131 16.48 20.19 22.36
N THR A 132 17.20 20.48 21.29
CA THR A 132 17.26 19.68 20.06
C THR A 132 17.90 18.34 20.38
N GLU A 133 17.09 17.28 20.39
CA GLU A 133 17.58 15.90 20.42
C GLU A 133 17.55 15.31 19.02
N PHE A 134 18.76 15.07 18.50
CA PHE A 134 19.03 14.40 17.23
C PHE A 134 18.82 12.90 17.46
N GLU A 135 17.63 12.38 17.20
CA GLU A 135 17.37 10.95 17.36
C GLU A 135 17.67 10.18 16.06
N LEU A 136 18.56 9.19 16.20
CA LEU A 136 19.09 8.32 15.16
C LEU A 136 17.99 7.45 14.52
N HIS A 137 17.98 7.43 13.19
CA HIS A 137 17.21 6.48 12.38
C HIS A 137 17.72 5.05 12.62
N PRO A 138 16.86 4.06 12.97
CA PRO A 138 17.22 2.67 12.82
C PRO A 138 16.97 2.21 11.37
N GLU A 139 17.91 1.41 10.89
CA GLU A 139 17.95 0.65 9.65
C GLU A 139 16.68 -0.21 9.43
N PRO A 140 16.04 -0.21 8.24
CA PRO A 140 15.09 -1.24 7.90
C PRO A 140 15.79 -2.36 7.10
N GLY A 141 15.71 -3.56 7.67
CA GLY A 141 16.17 -4.82 7.07
C GLY A 141 15.40 -5.26 5.81
N PRO A 142 15.73 -6.46 5.28
CA PRO A 142 15.45 -6.84 3.90
C PRO A 142 13.96 -7.05 3.59
N LEU A 143 13.49 -6.43 2.51
CA LEU A 143 12.14 -6.62 1.96
C LEU A 143 11.97 -8.02 1.34
N PRO A 144 10.84 -8.71 1.58
CA PRO A 144 10.55 -10.02 0.97
C PRO A 144 10.18 -9.91 -0.53
N PRO A 145 10.32 -11.00 -1.31
CA PRO A 145 10.03 -10.99 -2.74
C PRO A 145 8.52 -11.00 -2.99
N MET A 146 7.99 -9.98 -3.69
CA MET A 146 6.64 -10.01 -4.25
C MET A 146 6.67 -10.61 -5.67
N GLU A 147 5.96 -11.72 -5.84
CA GLU A 147 5.65 -12.35 -7.13
C GLU A 147 4.61 -11.56 -7.94
N PRO A 148 4.57 -11.70 -9.28
CA PRO A 148 3.97 -10.73 -10.18
C PRO A 148 2.48 -10.97 -10.40
N THR A 149 1.65 -9.94 -10.21
CA THR A 149 0.32 -9.89 -10.82
C THR A 149 0.43 -9.38 -12.25
N ALA A 150 0.34 -10.31 -13.19
CA ALA A 150 0.30 -10.06 -14.62
C ALA A 150 -1.15 -9.84 -15.06
N ALA A 151 -1.74 -8.68 -14.78
CA ALA A 151 -2.90 -8.16 -15.49
C ALA A 151 -3.15 -6.70 -15.09
N ALA A 152 -3.38 -5.84 -16.09
CA ALA A 152 -3.76 -4.43 -15.99
C ALA A 152 -2.62 -3.37 -16.02
N ILE A 153 -1.87 -3.35 -17.13
CA ILE A 153 -1.39 -2.09 -17.74
C ILE A 153 -1.15 -2.32 -19.23
N ALA A 154 -2.23 -2.58 -19.96
CA ALA A 154 -2.34 -2.22 -21.37
C ALA A 154 -3.18 -0.92 -21.43
N GLY A 155 -2.66 0.12 -20.77
CA GLY A 155 -3.13 1.48 -20.92
C GLY A 155 -2.03 2.20 -21.66
N GLU A 156 -2.28 2.45 -22.94
CA GLU A 156 -1.43 3.16 -23.87
C GLU A 156 -0.86 4.40 -23.20
N THR A 157 0.45 4.44 -23.04
CA THR A 157 1.16 5.70 -22.85
C THR A 157 2.01 5.84 -24.09
N GLU A 158 1.40 6.35 -25.15
CA GLU A 158 2.13 6.81 -26.32
C GLU A 158 3.19 7.80 -25.82
N LEU A 159 4.44 7.37 -25.92
CA LEU A 159 5.58 8.24 -25.74
C LEU A 159 5.66 9.07 -27.01
N ASP A 160 5.36 10.37 -26.91
CA ASP A 160 5.73 11.33 -27.95
C ASP A 160 7.25 11.23 -28.19
N GLY A 161 7.61 10.62 -29.32
CA GLY A 161 8.99 10.49 -29.81
C GLY A 161 9.48 9.04 -29.96
N ASP A 162 9.21 8.45 -31.13
CA ASP A 162 9.94 7.38 -31.87
C ASP A 162 10.41 6.07 -31.15
N PHE A 163 10.30 5.97 -29.82
CA PHE A 163 10.75 4.81 -29.05
C PHE A 163 9.58 3.95 -28.60
N ASN A 164 9.39 2.83 -29.30
CA ASN A 164 8.35 1.88 -28.97
C ASN A 164 8.87 0.81 -28.00
N VAL A 165 8.52 0.97 -26.71
CA VAL A 165 8.87 0.04 -25.62
C VAL A 165 8.45 -1.40 -25.93
N SER A 166 7.38 -1.60 -26.70
CA SER A 166 6.85 -2.93 -27.05
C SER A 166 7.76 -3.73 -28.00
N ARG A 167 8.80 -3.11 -28.58
CA ARG A 167 9.81 -3.78 -29.42
C ARG A 167 10.98 -4.35 -28.62
N LEU A 168 11.10 -4.03 -27.33
CA LEU A 168 12.18 -4.49 -26.45
C LEU A 168 11.88 -5.89 -25.91
N SER A 169 12.89 -6.52 -25.28
CA SER A 169 12.69 -7.78 -24.57
C SER A 169 11.66 -7.64 -23.44
N PRO A 170 10.95 -8.72 -23.06
CA PRO A 170 9.95 -8.64 -21.99
C PRO A 170 10.54 -8.19 -20.64
N GLU A 171 11.83 -8.46 -20.39
CA GLU A 171 12.55 -8.02 -19.20
C GLU A 171 12.78 -6.50 -19.19
N GLU A 172 13.26 -5.94 -20.31
CA GLU A 172 13.43 -4.50 -20.48
C GLU A 172 12.08 -3.76 -20.45
N GLN A 173 11.03 -4.34 -21.04
CA GLN A 173 9.68 -3.79 -20.96
C GLN A 173 9.19 -3.65 -19.52
N GLU A 174 9.39 -4.68 -18.69
CA GLU A 174 9.02 -4.59 -17.28
C GLU A 174 9.89 -3.57 -16.54
N LEU A 175 11.17 -3.45 -16.90
CA LEU A 175 12.06 -2.45 -16.33
C LEU A 175 11.58 -1.02 -16.66
N HIS A 176 11.14 -0.76 -17.89
CA HIS A 176 10.50 0.49 -18.29
C HIS A 176 9.19 0.76 -17.56
N ARG A 177 8.32 -0.24 -17.41
CA ARG A 177 7.07 -0.09 -16.63
C ARG A 177 7.36 0.23 -15.17
N ARG A 178 8.32 -0.47 -14.55
CA ARG A 178 8.74 -0.22 -13.18
C ARG A 178 9.37 1.16 -13.01
N ALA A 179 10.19 1.59 -13.97
CA ALA A 179 10.78 2.92 -14.00
C ALA A 179 9.71 4.02 -14.07
N ASN A 180 8.74 3.87 -14.97
CA ASN A 180 7.60 4.77 -15.07
C ASN A 180 6.83 4.87 -13.74
N ARG A 181 6.52 3.74 -13.10
CA ARG A 181 5.84 3.73 -11.79
C ARG A 181 6.65 4.43 -10.71
N VAL A 182 7.95 4.11 -10.60
CA VAL A 182 8.81 4.70 -9.57
C VAL A 182 8.97 6.21 -9.77
N ALA A 183 9.19 6.67 -11.00
CA ALA A 183 9.25 8.10 -11.30
C ALA A 183 7.96 8.83 -10.88
N LYS A 184 6.79 8.26 -11.19
CA LYS A 184 5.50 8.82 -10.80
C LYS A 184 5.36 8.95 -9.28
N VAL A 185 5.65 7.88 -8.56
CA VAL A 185 5.55 7.84 -7.08
C VAL A 185 6.50 8.86 -6.46
N SER A 186 7.76 8.91 -6.92
CA SER A 186 8.74 9.89 -6.41
C SER A 186 8.25 11.34 -6.55
N MET A 187 7.64 11.70 -7.68
CA MET A 187 7.10 13.06 -7.87
C MET A 187 5.86 13.34 -7.00
N GLN A 188 5.01 12.33 -6.80
CA GLN A 188 3.87 12.45 -5.87
C GLN A 188 4.36 12.63 -4.43
N ASP A 189 5.38 11.88 -4.01
CA ASP A 189 5.94 11.98 -2.67
C ASP A 189 6.55 13.36 -2.43
N ILE A 190 7.35 13.90 -3.37
CA ILE A 190 7.90 15.25 -3.26
C ILE A 190 6.77 16.29 -3.13
N LYS A 191 5.70 16.14 -3.93
CA LYS A 191 4.52 17.02 -3.87
C LYS A 191 3.82 16.97 -2.51
N MET A 192 3.68 15.78 -1.93
CA MET A 192 3.01 15.58 -0.65
C MET A 192 3.86 16.00 0.55
N LEU A 193 5.18 15.85 0.47
CA LEU A 193 6.11 16.23 1.54
C LEU A 193 6.33 17.74 1.61
N ARG A 194 6.35 18.44 0.47
CA ARG A 194 6.65 19.89 0.41
C ARG A 194 5.61 20.69 -0.41
N PRO A 195 4.32 20.68 -0.03
CA PRO A 195 3.25 21.30 -0.82
C PRO A 195 3.45 22.81 -1.00
N GLU A 196 3.88 23.54 0.04
CA GLU A 196 4.11 24.99 -0.03
C GLU A 196 5.26 25.36 -0.96
N GLN A 197 6.33 24.56 -0.95
CA GLN A 197 7.48 24.81 -1.81
C GLN A 197 7.16 24.51 -3.28
N VAL A 198 6.34 23.49 -3.55
CA VAL A 198 5.82 23.26 -4.91
C VAL A 198 4.96 24.42 -5.37
N ARG A 199 4.06 24.93 -4.53
CA ARG A 199 3.19 26.07 -4.85
C ARG A 199 4.01 27.32 -5.19
N LEU A 200 4.93 27.71 -4.31
CA LEU A 200 5.84 28.85 -4.52
C LEU A 200 6.75 28.63 -5.73
N GLY A 201 7.18 27.39 -5.94
CA GLY A 201 8.02 26.99 -7.07
C GLY A 201 7.33 27.20 -8.41
N ARG A 202 6.04 26.85 -8.50
CA ARG A 202 5.21 27.10 -9.68
C ARG A 202 5.03 28.60 -9.95
N GLU A 203 4.79 29.39 -8.90
CA GLU A 203 4.62 30.85 -9.01
C GLU A 203 5.89 31.54 -9.50
N LYS A 204 7.05 31.14 -8.95
CA LYS A 204 8.35 31.75 -9.24
C LYS A 204 9.10 31.08 -10.40
N LYS A 205 8.56 29.96 -10.90
CA LYS A 205 9.17 29.14 -11.95
C LYS A 205 10.58 28.65 -11.59
N ASP A 206 10.77 28.28 -10.32
CA ASP A 206 12.06 27.89 -9.73
C ASP A 206 12.05 26.51 -9.05
N LEU A 207 11.13 25.61 -9.46
CA LEU A 207 10.94 24.30 -8.82
C LEU A 207 12.24 23.48 -8.70
N CYS A 208 13.05 23.39 -9.76
CA CYS A 208 14.28 22.59 -9.74
C CYS A 208 15.30 23.10 -8.73
N ILE A 209 15.38 24.41 -8.50
CA ILE A 209 16.29 25.01 -7.54
C ILE A 209 15.73 24.90 -6.12
N ARG A 210 14.42 25.14 -5.97
CA ARG A 210 13.74 25.16 -4.67
C ARG A 210 13.60 23.76 -4.04
N LEU A 211 13.38 22.74 -4.87
CA LEU A 211 13.24 21.33 -4.47
C LEU A 211 14.48 20.50 -4.82
N LYS A 212 15.62 21.18 -5.04
CA LYS A 212 16.87 20.57 -5.50
C LYS A 212 17.24 19.31 -4.73
N ASP A 213 17.27 19.38 -3.40
CA ASP A 213 17.72 18.27 -2.56
C ASP A 213 16.83 17.03 -2.69
N ASP A 214 15.51 17.20 -2.76
CA ASP A 214 14.58 16.08 -2.90
C ASP A 214 14.62 15.50 -4.30
N ILE A 215 14.72 16.37 -5.32
CA ILE A 215 14.84 15.97 -6.72
C ILE A 215 16.15 15.20 -6.92
N GLU A 216 17.28 15.71 -6.45
CA GLU A 216 18.59 15.03 -6.54
C GLU A 216 18.58 13.68 -5.83
N LYS A 217 17.95 13.61 -4.65
CA LYS A 217 17.81 12.36 -3.90
C LYS A 217 16.96 11.34 -4.66
N ALA A 218 15.80 11.75 -5.18
CA ALA A 218 14.93 10.90 -5.97
C ALA A 218 15.59 10.45 -7.27
N HIS A 219 16.30 11.35 -7.95
CA HIS A 219 17.01 11.08 -9.20
C HIS A 219 18.14 10.08 -8.98
N ARG A 220 18.97 10.27 -7.95
CA ARG A 220 20.05 9.33 -7.62
C ARG A 220 19.54 7.92 -7.36
N GLU A 221 18.41 7.81 -6.64
CA GLU A 221 17.80 6.51 -6.34
C GLU A 221 17.17 5.87 -7.57
N TYR A 222 16.56 6.68 -8.43
CA TYR A 222 16.03 6.26 -9.71
C TYR A 222 17.15 5.72 -10.61
N ASP A 223 18.21 6.50 -10.83
CA ASP A 223 19.36 6.11 -11.64
C ASP A 223 19.97 4.81 -11.14
N ARG A 224 20.17 4.69 -9.82
CA ARG A 224 20.73 3.48 -9.20
C ARG A 224 19.92 2.22 -9.53
N ARG A 225 18.59 2.31 -9.53
CA ARG A 225 17.68 1.18 -9.78
C ARG A 225 17.50 0.85 -11.26
N PHE A 226 17.67 1.84 -12.13
CA PHE A 226 17.32 1.75 -13.54
C PHE A 226 18.51 2.00 -14.48
N LYS A 227 19.76 1.92 -13.98
CA LYS A 227 20.98 1.95 -14.80
C LYS A 227 20.89 1.16 -16.11
N PRO A 228 20.32 -0.07 -16.15
CA PRO A 228 20.29 -0.86 -17.38
C PRO A 228 19.47 -0.26 -18.51
N ILE A 229 18.54 0.67 -18.22
CA ILE A 229 17.67 1.32 -19.24
C ILE A 229 18.01 2.80 -19.44
N MET A 230 19.11 3.30 -18.87
CA MET A 230 19.51 4.71 -18.96
C MET A 230 19.97 5.11 -20.37
N ASP A 231 20.45 4.15 -21.16
CA ASP A 231 20.90 4.40 -22.54
C ASP A 231 19.73 4.59 -23.52
N HIS A 232 18.48 4.33 -23.09
CA HIS A 232 17.30 4.54 -23.89
C HIS A 232 16.87 6.02 -23.88
N PRO A 233 16.32 6.55 -24.98
CA PRO A 233 16.00 7.98 -25.13
C PRO A 233 14.80 8.45 -24.29
N VAL A 234 14.28 7.65 -23.36
CA VAL A 234 13.03 7.93 -22.65
C VAL A 234 13.30 8.41 -21.22
N ASP A 235 12.99 9.67 -20.96
CA ASP A 235 13.07 10.26 -19.62
C ASP A 235 11.69 10.29 -18.92
N TYR A 236 11.38 9.19 -18.22
CA TYR A 236 10.17 9.10 -17.40
C TYR A 236 10.20 10.06 -16.21
N PHE A 237 11.40 10.38 -15.70
CA PHE A 237 11.57 11.21 -14.53
C PHE A 237 11.18 12.64 -14.85
N TYR A 238 11.74 13.20 -15.92
CA TYR A 238 11.38 14.54 -16.42
C TYR A 238 9.88 14.65 -16.73
N ARG A 239 9.29 13.66 -17.42
CA ARG A 239 7.86 13.69 -17.75
C ARG A 239 6.99 13.84 -16.51
N TRP A 240 7.20 12.99 -15.51
CA TRP A 240 6.41 13.06 -14.28
C TRP A 240 6.70 14.30 -13.45
N MET A 241 7.91 14.84 -13.55
CA MET A 241 8.28 16.10 -12.91
C MET A 241 7.48 17.27 -13.51
N VAL A 242 7.36 17.32 -14.83
CA VAL A 242 6.47 18.29 -15.53
C VAL A 242 5.01 18.06 -15.13
N GLU A 243 4.53 16.82 -15.22
CA GLU A 243 3.11 16.52 -15.02
C GLU A 243 2.64 16.73 -13.58
N ILE A 244 3.44 16.32 -12.59
CA ILE A 244 3.02 16.32 -11.17
C ILE A 244 3.52 17.55 -10.43
N LEU A 245 4.81 17.89 -10.55
CA LEU A 245 5.37 19.05 -9.83
C LEU A 245 5.03 20.34 -10.55
N ALA A 246 5.11 20.36 -11.88
CA ALA A 246 4.88 21.55 -12.69
C ALA A 246 3.43 21.69 -13.21
N ASP A 247 2.53 20.74 -12.90
CA ASP A 247 1.13 20.74 -13.36
C ASP A 247 0.97 20.79 -14.89
N GLY A 248 1.95 20.22 -15.61
CA GLY A 248 2.01 20.23 -17.07
C GLY A 248 2.78 21.43 -17.66
N ASP A 249 3.11 22.46 -16.88
CA ASP A 249 3.89 23.61 -17.35
C ASP A 249 5.40 23.38 -17.21
N ALA A 250 6.04 23.00 -18.31
CA ALA A 250 7.50 22.80 -18.34
C ALA A 250 8.30 24.08 -17.97
N HIS A 251 7.75 25.28 -18.19
CA HIS A 251 8.44 26.52 -17.82
C HIS A 251 8.46 26.76 -16.31
N ALA A 252 7.55 26.14 -15.55
CA ALA A 252 7.52 26.25 -14.09
C ALA A 252 8.67 25.50 -13.40
N LEU A 253 9.33 24.58 -14.12
CA LEU A 253 10.50 23.86 -13.60
C LEU A 253 11.71 24.78 -13.38
N GLY A 254 11.84 25.80 -14.21
CA GLY A 254 13.04 26.63 -14.28
C GLY A 254 14.15 25.93 -15.05
N ASP A 255 15.39 26.07 -14.57
CA ASP A 255 16.57 25.48 -15.19
C ASP A 255 16.70 24.00 -14.77
N TYR A 256 16.44 23.09 -15.70
CA TYR A 256 16.54 21.65 -15.46
C TYR A 256 17.99 21.18 -15.63
N PRO A 257 18.65 20.71 -14.56
CA PRO A 257 20.08 20.42 -14.61
C PRO A 257 20.45 19.08 -15.27
N TYR A 258 19.45 18.28 -15.68
CA TYR A 258 19.67 16.98 -16.29
C TYR A 258 19.34 17.01 -17.78
N ALA A 259 19.95 16.10 -18.55
CA ALA A 259 19.79 16.07 -19.99
C ALA A 259 18.34 15.67 -20.36
N THR A 260 17.52 16.65 -20.72
CA THR A 260 16.25 16.37 -21.41
C THR A 260 16.57 15.75 -22.76
N PRO A 261 16.02 14.56 -23.11
CA PRO A 261 16.06 14.11 -24.48
C PRO A 261 15.41 15.18 -25.34
N ALA A 262 16.12 15.64 -26.37
CA ALA A 262 15.70 16.76 -27.20
C ALA A 262 14.26 16.52 -27.69
N ARG A 263 13.32 17.35 -27.22
CA ARG A 263 11.97 17.41 -27.77
C ARG A 263 12.13 17.91 -29.20
N HIS A 264 12.16 16.99 -30.15
CA HIS A 264 12.01 17.34 -31.56
C HIS A 264 10.59 17.90 -31.73
N HIS A 265 10.54 19.22 -31.91
CA HIS A 265 9.35 19.99 -32.27
C HIS A 265 8.87 19.66 -33.69
#